data_AF-R7TLK4-F1
#
_entry.id   AF-R7TLK4-F1
#
_cell.length_a   1.000
_cell.length_b   1.000
_cell.length_c   1.000
_cell.angle_alpha   90.00
_cell.angle_beta   90.00
_cell.angle_gamma   90.00
#
_symmetry.space_group_name_H-M   'P 1'
#
loop_
_entity.id
_entity.type
_entity.pdbx_description
1 polymer ?
#
loop_
_entity_poly.entity_id
_entity_poly.type
_entity_poly.pdbx_seq_one_letter_code
_entity_poly.pdbx_strand_id
1 'polypeptide(L)'
;MMSVAEQFLEQQMPPPVIIGAYREALEDLIPLLKDKVSMSVDVNNRQEMLKIIKSSVGTKFIKKWSDMACQIALDATTTVSVESNGRREIDIKRYAKVEKIPGGAVEDSVVLRGVMLNKDVVHPKMKRRIENPKIVLLDCSLEYKKGESQ
;
A
#
# COMPACT_ATOMS: atom_id res chain seq x y z
N MET A 1 -17.27 -22.73 -6.32
CA MET A 1 -18.08 -22.20 -7.44
C MET A 1 -17.97 -23.10 -8.66
N MET A 2 -16.78 -23.30 -9.26
CA MET A 2 -16.63 -24.14 -10.46
C MET A 2 -17.10 -25.59 -10.28
N SER A 3 -16.74 -26.26 -9.17
CA SER A 3 -17.20 -27.62 -8.87
C SER A 3 -18.72 -27.75 -8.68
N VAL A 4 -19.38 -26.67 -8.27
CA VAL A 4 -20.84 -26.63 -8.09
C VAL A 4 -21.54 -26.32 -9.42
N ALA A 5 -20.91 -25.49 -10.26
CA ALA A 5 -21.38 -25.20 -11.60
C ALA A 5 -21.37 -26.44 -12.53
N GLU A 6 -20.41 -27.35 -12.32
CA GLU A 6 -20.26 -28.59 -13.09
C GLU A 6 -21.54 -29.46 -13.10
N GLN A 7 -22.23 -29.55 -11.96
CA GLN A 7 -23.48 -30.31 -11.84
C GLN A 7 -24.59 -29.78 -12.77
N PHE A 8 -24.65 -28.46 -12.98
CA PHE A 8 -25.64 -27.84 -13.87
C PHE A 8 -25.25 -27.96 -15.36
N LEU A 9 -23.96 -28.07 -15.64
CA LEU A 9 -23.45 -28.37 -16.99
C LEU A 9 -23.74 -29.83 -17.37
N GLU A 10 -23.58 -30.77 -16.43
CA GLU A 10 -23.99 -32.18 -16.61
C GLU A 10 -25.49 -32.30 -16.89
N GLN A 11 -26.31 -31.43 -16.30
CA GLN A 11 -27.75 -31.32 -16.56
C GLN A 11 -28.08 -30.62 -17.90
N GLN A 12 -27.09 -30.33 -18.74
CA GLN A 12 -27.22 -29.64 -20.03
C GLN A 12 -27.85 -28.25 -19.94
N MET A 13 -27.72 -27.56 -18.80
CA MET A 13 -28.17 -26.18 -18.68
C MET A 13 -27.28 -25.26 -19.55
N PRO A 14 -27.86 -24.35 -20.36
CA PRO A 14 -27.06 -23.48 -21.21
C PRO A 14 -26.08 -22.63 -20.36
N PRO A 15 -24.78 -22.59 -20.69
CA PRO A 15 -23.78 -21.83 -19.93
C PRO A 15 -24.11 -20.34 -19.71
N PRO A 16 -24.75 -19.61 -20.65
CA PRO A 16 -25.15 -18.22 -20.42
C PRO A 16 -26.11 -18.05 -19.24
N VAL A 17 -26.97 -19.03 -18.97
CA VAL A 17 -27.93 -18.99 -17.85
C VAL A 17 -27.19 -19.09 -16.51
N ILE A 18 -26.21 -19.99 -16.41
CA ILE A 18 -25.39 -20.16 -15.20
C ILE A 18 -24.56 -18.88 -14.93
N ILE A 19 -23.98 -18.30 -15.96
CA ILE A 19 -23.22 -17.03 -15.85
C ILE A 19 -24.15 -15.89 -15.42
N GLY A 20 -25.36 -15.81 -15.99
CA GLY A 20 -26.38 -14.84 -15.61
C GLY A 20 -26.75 -14.95 -14.13
N ALA A 21 -27.05 -16.16 -13.66
CA ALA A 21 -27.39 -16.43 -12.26
C ALA A 21 -26.24 -16.06 -11.30
N TYR A 22 -24.98 -16.33 -11.64
CA TYR A 22 -23.84 -15.91 -10.82
C TYR A 22 -23.65 -14.39 -10.79
N ARG A 23 -23.99 -13.67 -11.86
CA ARG A 23 -23.97 -12.20 -11.88
C ARG A 23 -25.08 -11.64 -11.00
N GLU A 24 -26.29 -12.16 -11.11
CA GLU A 24 -27.42 -11.75 -10.26
C GLU A 24 -27.12 -12.02 -8.78
N ALA A 25 -26.58 -13.21 -8.45
CA ALA A 25 -26.15 -13.53 -7.10
C ALA A 25 -25.05 -12.58 -6.58
N LEU A 26 -24.14 -12.13 -7.45
CA LEU A 26 -23.13 -11.14 -7.08
C LEU A 26 -23.76 -9.77 -6.80
N GLU A 27 -24.70 -9.35 -7.63
CA GLU A 27 -25.44 -8.08 -7.48
C GLU A 27 -26.23 -8.05 -6.17
N ASP A 28 -26.82 -9.16 -5.74
CA ASP A 28 -27.52 -9.29 -4.46
C ASP A 28 -26.56 -9.34 -3.25
N LEU A 29 -25.38 -9.95 -3.42
CA LEU A 29 -24.42 -10.14 -2.34
C LEU A 29 -23.73 -8.82 -1.93
N ILE A 30 -23.45 -7.94 -2.89
CA ILE A 30 -22.82 -6.62 -2.64
C ILE A 30 -23.60 -5.77 -1.62
N PRO A 31 -24.90 -5.47 -1.80
CA PRO A 31 -25.67 -4.70 -0.84
C PRO A 31 -25.85 -5.47 0.48
N LEU A 32 -26.04 -6.78 0.44
CA LEU A 32 -26.16 -7.58 1.65
C LEU A 32 -24.91 -7.50 2.54
N LEU A 33 -23.72 -7.59 1.95
CA LEU A 33 -22.46 -7.42 2.67
C LEU A 33 -22.29 -6.00 3.20
N LYS A 34 -22.64 -4.99 2.39
CA LYS A 34 -22.48 -3.58 2.75
C LYS A 34 -23.44 -3.14 3.88
N ASP A 35 -24.67 -3.63 3.88
CA ASP A 35 -25.72 -3.12 4.76
C ASP A 35 -25.92 -3.98 6.01
N LYS A 36 -25.72 -5.30 5.92
CA LYS A 36 -26.03 -6.23 7.03
C LYS A 36 -24.81 -6.81 7.74
N VAL A 37 -23.67 -6.91 7.05
CA VAL A 37 -22.48 -7.62 7.57
C VAL A 37 -21.35 -6.66 7.91
N SER A 38 -21.21 -5.58 7.14
CA SER A 38 -20.19 -4.55 7.35
C SER A 38 -20.43 -3.81 8.67
N MET A 39 -19.40 -3.81 9.53
CA MET A 39 -19.36 -2.97 10.72
C MET A 39 -18.51 -1.73 10.42
N SER A 40 -19.01 -0.54 10.77
CA SER A 40 -18.21 0.68 10.69
C SER A 40 -17.10 0.63 11.74
N VAL A 41 -15.90 1.04 11.31
CA VAL A 41 -14.70 1.11 12.15
C VAL A 41 -14.21 2.55 12.13
N ASP A 42 -13.80 3.07 13.30
CA ASP A 42 -13.18 4.39 13.35
C ASP A 42 -11.71 4.30 12.91
N VAL A 43 -11.40 4.98 11.80
CA VAL A 43 -10.06 5.02 11.22
C VAL A 43 -9.07 5.77 12.10
N ASN A 44 -9.54 6.67 12.97
CA ASN A 44 -8.67 7.44 13.85
C ASN A 44 -8.27 6.65 15.12
N ASN A 45 -8.98 5.55 15.41
CA ASN A 45 -8.67 4.70 16.54
C ASN A 45 -7.52 3.74 16.20
N ARG A 46 -6.31 4.10 16.65
CA ARG A 46 -5.09 3.32 16.41
C ARG A 46 -5.18 1.88 16.92
N GLN A 47 -5.80 1.65 18.09
CA GLN A 47 -5.86 0.31 18.69
C GLN A 47 -6.76 -0.64 17.89
N GLU A 48 -7.89 -0.12 17.42
CA GLU A 48 -8.84 -0.87 16.61
C GLU A 48 -8.25 -1.25 15.25
N MET A 49 -7.56 -0.29 14.61
CA MET A 49 -6.82 -0.52 13.37
C MET A 49 -5.72 -1.57 13.54
N LEU A 50 -4.95 -1.52 14.63
CA LEU A 50 -3.92 -2.53 14.91
C LEU A 50 -4.51 -3.93 15.08
N LYS A 51 -5.69 -4.06 15.70
CA LYS A 51 -6.38 -5.35 15.84
C LYS A 51 -6.77 -5.93 14.47
N ILE A 52 -7.26 -5.10 13.55
CA ILE A 52 -7.62 -5.51 12.18
C ILE A 52 -6.39 -5.96 11.40
N ILE A 53 -5.30 -5.20 11.47
CA ILE A 53 -4.04 -5.53 10.80
C ILE A 53 -3.48 -6.85 11.36
N LYS A 54 -3.50 -7.02 12.69
CA LYS A 54 -3.04 -8.24 13.36
C LYS A 54 -3.84 -9.48 12.95
N SER A 55 -5.16 -9.37 12.79
CA SER A 55 -6.01 -10.46 12.28
C SER A 55 -5.61 -10.89 10.86
N SER A 56 -5.22 -9.95 10.01
CA SER A 56 -4.77 -10.23 8.63
C SER A 56 -3.38 -10.88 8.57
N VAL A 57 -2.47 -10.45 9.44
CA VAL A 57 -1.04 -10.88 9.43
C VAL A 57 -0.82 -12.17 10.24
N GLY A 58 -1.69 -12.46 11.22
CA GLY A 58 -1.49 -13.52 12.20
C GLY A 58 -1.30 -14.95 11.66
N THR A 59 -1.70 -15.22 10.41
CA THR A 59 -1.59 -16.55 9.78
C THR A 59 -0.31 -16.76 8.97
N LYS A 60 0.50 -15.72 8.73
CA LYS A 60 1.62 -15.77 7.76
C LYS A 60 3.00 -15.44 8.34
N PHE A 61 3.09 -14.77 9.48
CA PHE A 61 4.37 -14.27 10.02
C PHE A 61 4.66 -14.74 11.45
N ILE A 62 5.94 -14.80 11.80
CA ILE A 62 6.44 -15.21 13.12
C ILE A 62 5.81 -14.29 14.18
N LYS A 63 5.01 -14.87 15.09
CA LYS A 63 4.32 -14.18 16.20
C LYS A 63 5.19 -13.19 16.97
N LYS A 64 6.51 -13.44 17.01
CA LYS A 64 7.47 -12.60 17.73
C LYS A 64 7.46 -11.15 17.24
N TRP A 65 7.37 -10.92 15.93
CA TRP A 65 7.57 -9.59 15.32
C TRP A 65 6.30 -9.04 14.64
N SER A 66 5.17 -9.73 14.79
CA SER A 66 3.90 -9.30 14.21
C SER A 66 3.49 -7.92 14.70
N ASP A 67 3.70 -7.63 15.98
CA ASP A 67 3.25 -6.38 16.59
C ASP A 67 4.03 -5.18 16.06
N MET A 68 5.35 -5.33 15.91
CA MET A 68 6.21 -4.32 15.28
C MET A 68 5.82 -4.08 13.82
N ALA A 69 5.62 -5.15 13.04
CA ALA A 69 5.21 -5.03 11.64
C ALA A 69 3.84 -4.34 11.49
N CYS A 70 2.89 -4.62 12.39
CA CYS A 70 1.59 -3.96 12.39
C CYS A 70 1.70 -2.46 12.69
N GLN A 71 2.58 -2.08 13.62
CA GLN A 71 2.85 -0.67 13.94
C GLN A 71 3.49 0.07 12.76
N ILE A 72 4.54 -0.51 12.16
CA ILE A 72 5.20 0.03 10.96
C ILE A 72 4.20 0.22 9.82
N ALA A 73 3.35 -0.78 9.56
CA ALA A 73 2.35 -0.73 8.51
C ALA A 73 1.34 0.42 8.73
N LEU A 74 0.87 0.59 9.97
CA LEU A 74 -0.07 1.66 10.31
C LEU A 74 0.57 3.05 10.22
N ASP A 75 1.82 3.18 10.66
CA ASP A 75 2.56 4.45 10.58
C ASP A 75 2.86 4.82 9.13
N ALA A 76 3.21 3.85 8.29
CA ALA A 76 3.44 4.06 6.86
C ALA A 76 2.15 4.50 6.15
N THR A 77 1.02 3.82 6.37
CA THR A 77 -0.27 4.17 5.73
C THR A 77 -0.79 5.53 6.17
N THR A 78 -0.63 5.88 7.46
CA THR A 78 -0.99 7.20 7.98
C THR A 78 -0.11 8.30 7.40
N THR A 79 1.17 8.02 7.12
CA THR A 79 2.09 9.02 6.55
C THR A 79 1.77 9.32 5.09
N VAL A 80 1.32 8.32 4.33
CA VAL A 80 1.00 8.47 2.89
C VAL A 80 -0.47 8.79 2.62
N SER A 81 -1.31 8.86 3.65
CA SER A 81 -2.72 9.21 3.48
C SER A 81 -2.85 10.68 3.10
N VAL A 82 -3.45 10.94 1.94
CA VAL A 82 -3.71 12.29 1.44
C VAL A 82 -5.21 12.54 1.48
N GLU A 83 -5.61 13.68 2.04
CA GLU A 83 -6.98 14.17 1.93
C GLU A 83 -7.09 15.05 0.67
N SER A 84 -7.79 14.54 -0.33
CA SER A 84 -8.10 15.27 -1.56
C SER A 84 -9.61 15.36 -1.71
N ASN A 85 -10.14 16.58 -1.80
CA ASN A 85 -11.57 16.85 -2.02
C ASN A 85 -12.50 16.15 -0.99
N GLY A 86 -12.09 16.08 0.28
CA GLY A 86 -12.86 15.43 1.36
C GLY A 86 -12.85 13.90 1.34
N ARG A 87 -12.07 13.27 0.45
CA ARG A 87 -11.82 11.83 0.43
C ARG A 87 -10.38 11.54 0.86
N ARG A 88 -10.21 10.57 1.76
CA ARG A 88 -8.91 10.00 2.10
C ARG A 88 -8.53 8.98 1.03
N GLU A 89 -7.48 9.28 0.28
CA GLU A 89 -6.89 8.36 -0.69
C GLU A 89 -5.51 7.91 -0.21
N ILE A 90 -5.20 6.64 -0.43
CA ILE A 90 -3.95 6.02 0.03
C ILE A 90 -3.34 5.28 -1.17
N ASP A 91 -2.35 5.88 -1.82
CA ASP A 91 -1.54 5.20 -2.85
C ASP A 91 -0.26 4.63 -2.21
N ILE A 92 -0.36 3.38 -1.78
CA ILE A 92 0.74 2.65 -1.16
C ILE A 92 1.87 2.43 -2.16
N LYS A 93 1.57 2.19 -3.43
CA LYS A 93 2.58 1.77 -4.41
C LYS A 93 3.51 2.91 -4.81
N ARG A 94 2.99 4.14 -4.90
CA ARG A 94 3.78 5.31 -5.29
C ARG A 94 4.46 6.00 -4.12
N TYR A 95 3.80 6.08 -2.97
CA TYR A 95 4.29 6.90 -1.85
C TYR A 95 4.94 6.08 -0.72
N ALA A 96 4.67 4.78 -0.58
CA ALA A 96 5.31 3.94 0.43
C ALA A 96 6.41 3.07 -0.21
N LYS A 97 7.66 3.52 -0.08
CA LYS A 97 8.83 2.77 -0.56
C LYS A 97 9.40 1.90 0.55
N VAL A 98 9.58 0.61 0.29
CA VAL A 98 10.22 -0.34 1.23
C VAL A 98 11.67 -0.55 0.81
N GLU A 99 12.60 -0.07 1.63
CA GLU A 99 14.05 -0.28 1.45
C GLU A 99 14.53 -1.36 2.41
N LYS A 100 15.28 -2.34 1.90
CA LYS A 100 15.88 -3.41 2.71
C LYS A 100 17.38 -3.17 2.80
N ILE A 101 17.85 -2.79 3.98
CA ILE A 101 19.27 -2.56 4.25
C ILE A 101 19.81 -3.82 4.93
N PRO A 102 20.86 -4.46 4.38
CA PRO A 102 21.48 -5.61 5.04
C PRO A 102 22.24 -5.17 6.29
N GLY A 103 22.15 -5.97 7.35
CA GLY A 103 22.73 -5.67 8.66
C GLY A 103 21.69 -5.25 9.69
N GLY A 104 22.13 -5.07 10.94
CA GLY A 104 21.26 -4.71 12.07
C GLY A 104 20.35 -5.84 12.56
N ALA A 105 19.53 -5.54 13.55
CA ALA A 105 18.41 -6.37 13.98
C ALA A 105 17.13 -5.89 13.30
N VAL A 106 16.12 -6.76 13.17
CA VAL A 106 14.84 -6.32 12.59
C VAL A 106 14.11 -5.35 13.50
N GLU A 107 14.40 -5.38 14.80
CA GLU A 107 13.95 -4.41 15.80
C GLU A 107 14.46 -2.98 15.50
N ASP A 108 15.51 -2.83 14.68
CA ASP A 108 16.01 -1.53 14.21
C ASP A 108 15.21 -0.97 13.02
N SER A 109 14.23 -1.73 12.50
CA SER A 109 13.41 -1.28 11.37
C SER A 109 12.48 -0.14 11.79
N VAL A 110 12.50 0.97 11.06
CA VAL A 110 11.70 2.15 11.37
C VAL A 110 11.01 2.72 10.14
N VAL A 111 9.90 3.43 10.36
CA VAL A 111 9.25 4.22 9.31
C VAL A 111 9.96 5.57 9.21
N LEU A 112 10.66 5.78 8.11
CA LEU A 112 11.26 7.07 7.78
C LEU A 112 10.21 7.99 7.14
N ARG A 113 9.90 9.12 7.79
CA ARG A 113 8.99 10.15 7.24
C ARG A 113 9.73 11.02 6.24
N GLY A 114 9.91 10.50 5.04
CA GLY A 114 10.64 11.15 3.96
C GLY A 114 11.06 10.14 2.90
N VAL A 115 12.08 10.49 2.12
CA VAL A 115 12.61 9.60 1.08
C VAL A 115 14.06 9.26 1.41
N MET A 116 14.38 7.97 1.37
CA MET A 116 15.76 7.48 1.40
C MET A 116 16.26 7.29 -0.03
N LEU A 117 17.42 7.87 -0.33
CA LEU A 117 18.11 7.70 -1.60
C LEU A 117 19.48 7.09 -1.34
N ASN A 118 19.79 5.99 -2.03
CA ASN A 118 21.13 5.42 -2.01
C ASN A 118 22.03 6.16 -3.02
N LYS A 119 22.28 7.45 -2.75
CA LYS A 119 23.18 8.33 -3.51
C LYS A 119 24.01 9.16 -2.54
N ASP A 120 25.27 9.39 -2.88
CA ASP A 120 26.18 10.24 -2.10
C ASP A 120 26.32 11.64 -2.73
N VAL A 121 26.93 12.57 -1.98
CA VAL A 121 27.27 13.91 -2.46
C VAL A 121 28.28 13.83 -3.61
N VAL A 122 28.11 14.69 -4.63
CA VAL A 122 28.94 14.66 -5.85
C VAL A 122 30.39 15.06 -5.58
N HIS A 123 30.61 16.06 -4.71
CA HIS A 123 31.94 16.58 -4.42
C HIS A 123 32.22 16.51 -2.90
N PRO A 124 33.41 16.03 -2.44
CA PRO A 124 33.70 15.85 -1.01
C PRO A 124 33.62 17.13 -0.16
N LYS A 125 33.85 18.30 -0.77
CA LYS A 125 33.69 19.61 -0.11
C LYS A 125 32.23 20.05 0.08
N MET A 126 31.25 19.37 -0.52
CA MET A 126 29.83 19.65 -0.30
C MET A 126 29.43 19.25 1.12
N LYS A 127 28.52 20.02 1.73
CA LYS A 127 28.04 19.74 3.09
C LYS A 127 27.25 18.43 3.11
N ARG A 128 27.61 17.52 4.01
CA ARG A 128 26.91 16.23 4.21
C ARG A 128 25.58 16.35 4.97
N ARG A 129 25.43 17.39 5.79
CA ARG A 129 24.21 17.67 6.54
C ARG A 129 23.81 19.12 6.33
N ILE A 130 22.55 19.32 5.96
CA ILE A 130 21.93 20.63 5.76
C ILE A 130 20.65 20.63 6.58
N GLU A 131 20.52 21.58 7.51
CA GLU A 131 19.29 21.76 8.29
C GLU A 131 18.32 22.62 7.48
N ASN A 132 17.06 22.20 7.41
CA ASN A 132 16.01 22.84 6.59
C ASN A 132 16.44 23.06 5.12
N PRO A 133 16.78 21.99 4.39
CA PRO A 133 17.24 22.12 3.01
C PRO A 133 16.14 22.64 2.09
N LYS A 134 16.48 23.57 1.20
CA LYS A 134 15.62 23.95 0.07
C LYS A 134 15.92 23.02 -1.08
N ILE A 135 14.94 22.19 -1.45
CA ILE A 135 15.10 21.12 -2.44
C ILE A 135 14.58 21.60 -3.80
N VAL A 136 15.38 21.39 -4.84
CA VAL A 136 15.00 21.64 -6.24
C VAL A 136 15.09 20.31 -6.98
N LEU A 137 14.04 19.95 -7.71
CA LEU A 137 14.00 18.78 -8.58
C LEU A 137 14.17 19.24 -10.03
N LEU A 138 15.19 18.73 -10.72
CA LEU A 138 15.49 19.05 -12.11
C LEU A 138 15.47 17.77 -12.93
N ASP A 139 14.83 17.83 -14.10
CA ASP A 139 14.80 16.75 -15.09
C ASP A 139 15.84 16.96 -16.21
N CYS A 140 16.78 17.88 -16.01
CA CYS A 140 17.83 18.20 -16.97
C CYS A 140 19.23 17.93 -16.40
N SER A 141 20.17 17.59 -17.28
CA SER A 141 21.59 17.45 -16.92
C SER A 141 22.25 18.81 -16.70
N LEU A 142 23.15 18.88 -15.72
CA LEU A 142 23.95 20.07 -15.39
C LEU A 142 25.30 20.02 -16.10
N GLU A 143 25.27 19.97 -17.43
CA GLU A 143 26.45 19.93 -18.29
C GLU A 143 26.50 21.15 -19.20
N TYR A 144 27.70 21.49 -19.66
CA TYR A 144 27.85 22.53 -20.68
C TYR A 144 27.24 22.04 -21.99
N LYS A 145 26.07 22.58 -22.35
CA LYS A 145 25.48 22.37 -23.68
C LYS A 145 25.93 23.47 -24.61
N LYS A 146 26.71 23.10 -25.64
CA LYS A 146 26.94 23.97 -26.80
C LYS A 146 25.66 23.95 -27.63
N GLY A 147 25.14 25.11 -28.00
CA GLY A 147 23.90 25.20 -28.78
C GLY A 147 24.04 24.36 -30.06
N GLU A 148 23.10 23.46 -30.29
CA GLU A 148 22.96 22.81 -31.59
C GLU A 148 22.57 23.91 -32.58
N SER A 149 23.46 24.20 -33.53
CA SER A 149 23.13 25.07 -34.67
C SER A 149 21.96 24.43 -35.41
N GLN A 150 20.83 25.14 -35.48
CA GLN A 150 19.70 24.78 -36.33
C GLN A 150 20.09 24.74 -37.81
#